data_AF-A0A068V7J0-F1
#
_entry.id   AF-A0A068V7J0-F1
#
_cell.length_a   1.000
_cell.length_b   1.000
_cell.length_c   1.000
_cell.angle_alpha   90.00
_cell.angle_beta   90.00
_cell.angle_gamma   90.00
#
_symmetry.space_group_name_H-M   'P 1'
#
loop_
_entity.id
_entity.type
_entity.pdbx_description
1 polymer ?
#
loop_
_entity_poly.entity_id
_entity_poly.type
_entity_poly.pdbx_seq_one_letter_code
_entity_poly.pdbx_strand_id
1 'polypeptide(L)'
;MTLLSCAYAGTGNVLKVQHFLGQCAQHLEKGETFQGPAVLGIAMVAMAEELGLEMAIRSLEHLLQYGEQNIRKAVPLALGLLCISNPKVNVMDTLSRLSHDSDTEVAMAAIVSLGLIGAGTNNARIAGMLRNLSSYYYKEPSLLFCVRIAQGLVHLGKGLLTLSPYHSERFLLSPTALAGLVTLLHACLDMKAVILGKYHYILYFLVLAMQPRMLMTVDENLKALPVPVRVGQAVDVVGQAGRPKTITGFQTHTTPVLLSAGDRAELATEKYIPLSPILEGFVILKENPEYRDDQ
;
A
#
# COMPACT_ATOMS: atom_id res chain seq x y z
N MET A 1 -21.73 6.66 5.72
CA MET A 1 -20.58 5.82 6.14
C MET A 1 -19.29 6.24 5.49
N THR A 2 -19.21 6.21 4.16
CA THR A 2 -18.03 6.64 3.37
C THR A 2 -17.46 8.01 3.75
N LEU A 3 -18.32 9.03 3.86
CA LEU A 3 -17.92 10.38 4.26
C LEU A 3 -17.29 10.44 5.65
N LEU A 4 -17.87 9.72 6.62
CA LEU A 4 -17.31 9.62 7.97
C LEU A 4 -15.96 8.89 7.95
N SER A 5 -15.86 7.79 7.20
CA SER A 5 -14.62 7.06 7.03
C SER A 5 -13.51 7.90 6.40
N CYS A 6 -13.84 8.74 5.42
CA CYS A 6 -12.90 9.69 4.80
C CYS A 6 -12.47 10.79 5.78
N ALA A 7 -13.38 11.31 6.59
CA ALA A 7 -13.08 12.37 7.56
C ALA A 7 -12.12 11.90 8.67
N TYR A 8 -12.16 10.62 9.02
CA TYR A 8 -11.29 10.01 10.04
C TYR A 8 -10.14 9.19 9.47
N ALA A 9 -9.87 9.29 8.16
CA ALA A 9 -8.82 8.53 7.52
C ALA A 9 -7.45 8.87 8.13
N GLY A 10 -6.70 7.83 8.52
CA GLY A 10 -5.36 7.98 9.09
C GLY A 10 -5.30 8.62 10.49
N THR A 11 -6.41 8.78 11.20
CA THR A 11 -6.43 9.41 12.53
C THR A 11 -6.14 8.44 13.69
N GLY A 12 -6.16 7.13 13.47
CA GLY A 12 -5.93 6.13 14.53
C GLY A 12 -7.01 6.08 15.62
N ASN A 13 -8.16 6.75 15.43
CA ASN A 13 -9.17 6.84 16.49
C ASN A 13 -9.90 5.51 16.74
N VAL A 14 -9.52 4.83 17.84
CA VAL A 14 -10.06 3.52 18.24
C VAL A 14 -11.57 3.54 18.48
N LEU A 15 -12.15 4.62 19.00
CA LEU A 15 -13.59 4.72 19.23
C LEU A 15 -14.37 4.68 17.92
N LYS A 16 -13.81 5.26 16.84
CA LYS A 16 -14.42 5.20 15.52
C LYS A 16 -14.30 3.82 14.91
N VAL A 17 -13.17 3.14 15.11
CA VAL A 17 -13.02 1.72 14.71
C VAL A 17 -14.05 0.85 15.42
N GLN A 18 -14.25 1.02 16.73
CA GLN A 18 -15.27 0.29 17.49
C GLN A 18 -16.70 0.61 17.02
N HIS A 19 -16.99 1.88 16.71
CA HIS A 19 -18.28 2.27 16.15
C HIS A 19 -18.54 1.58 14.80
N PHE A 20 -17.54 1.54 13.90
CA PHE A 20 -17.66 0.82 12.63
C PHE A 20 -17.84 -0.69 12.84
N LEU A 21 -17.10 -1.29 13.78
CA LEU A 21 -17.27 -2.71 14.13
C LEU A 21 -18.66 -3.00 14.70
N GLY A 22 -19.20 -2.13 15.56
CA GLY A 22 -20.55 -2.26 16.11
C GLY A 22 -21.62 -2.22 15.03
N GLN A 23 -21.45 -1.35 14.02
CA GLN A 23 -22.36 -1.28 12.88
C GLN A 23 -22.21 -2.47 11.92
N CYS A 24 -21.02 -3.05 11.79
CA CYS A 24 -20.82 -4.30 11.06
C CYS A 24 -21.43 -5.51 11.78
N ALA A 25 -21.57 -5.45 13.11
CA ALA A 25 -22.14 -6.53 13.93
C ALA A 25 -23.68 -6.49 14.01
N GLN A 26 -24.31 -5.37 13.66
CA GLN A 26 -25.76 -5.28 13.56
C GLN A 26 -26.23 -6.04 12.31
N HIS A 27 -27.01 -7.10 12.53
CA HIS A 27 -27.70 -7.82 11.46
C HIS A 27 -28.71 -6.89 10.80
N LEU A 28 -28.65 -6.79 9.48
CA LEU A 28 -29.51 -5.91 8.72
C LEU A 28 -30.91 -6.51 8.55
N GLU A 29 -31.93 -5.76 8.99
CA GLU A 29 -33.28 -5.92 8.45
C GLU A 29 -33.32 -5.27 7.06
N LYS A 30 -33.11 -6.08 6.01
CA LYS A 30 -33.37 -5.78 4.58
C LYS A 30 -32.55 -4.64 3.95
N GLY A 31 -31.52 -5.02 3.18
CA GLY A 31 -31.15 -4.32 1.94
C GLY A 31 -30.18 -3.14 2.06
N GLU A 32 -29.66 -2.81 3.25
CA GLU A 32 -28.75 -1.68 3.34
C GLU A 32 -27.29 -2.06 3.03
N THR A 33 -26.74 -1.51 1.95
CA THR A 33 -25.34 -1.70 1.53
C THR A 33 -24.31 -0.96 2.39
N PHE A 34 -24.67 -0.50 3.61
CA PHE A 34 -23.79 0.29 4.47
C PHE A 34 -22.65 -0.51 5.12
N GLN A 35 -22.79 -1.84 5.24
CA GLN A 35 -21.77 -2.70 5.84
C GLN A 35 -20.47 -2.74 5.04
N GLY A 36 -20.52 -2.81 3.70
CA GLY A 36 -19.32 -2.84 2.85
C GLY A 36 -18.44 -1.59 3.03
N PRO A 37 -19.00 -0.38 2.89
CA PRO A 37 -18.32 0.87 3.21
C PRO A 37 -17.83 0.99 4.66
N ALA A 38 -18.53 0.40 5.63
CA ALA A 38 -18.10 0.40 7.03
C ALA A 38 -16.82 -0.43 7.24
N VAL A 39 -16.71 -1.58 6.58
CA VAL A 39 -15.51 -2.44 6.60
C VAL A 39 -14.32 -1.73 5.96
N LEU A 40 -14.52 -1.06 4.81
CA LEU A 40 -13.49 -0.20 4.22
C LEU A 40 -13.11 0.95 5.17
N GLY A 41 -14.07 1.49 5.91
CA GLY A 41 -13.85 2.53 6.90
C GLY A 41 -12.92 2.11 8.05
N ILE A 42 -13.02 0.87 8.52
CA ILE A 42 -12.09 0.31 9.52
C ILE A 42 -10.66 0.38 8.98
N ALA A 43 -10.46 -0.05 7.73
CA ALA A 43 -9.15 0.00 7.09
C ALA A 43 -8.63 1.43 6.92
N MET A 44 -9.50 2.37 6.54
CA MET A 44 -9.14 3.79 6.38
C MET A 44 -8.73 4.47 7.69
N VAL A 45 -9.32 4.11 8.83
CA VAL A 45 -8.92 4.70 10.12
C VAL A 45 -7.61 4.11 10.62
N ALA A 46 -7.40 2.81 10.40
CA ALA A 46 -6.25 2.06 10.93
C ALA A 46 -4.97 2.15 10.08
N MET A 47 -5.01 2.75 8.89
CA MET A 47 -3.88 2.76 7.95
C MET A 47 -2.64 3.56 8.39
N ALA A 48 -2.75 4.47 9.37
CA ALA A 48 -1.63 5.31 9.80
C ALA A 48 -0.65 4.62 10.76
N GLU A 49 -1.15 3.72 11.61
CA GLU A 49 -0.38 3.14 12.70
C GLU A 49 -0.04 1.68 12.44
N GLU A 50 1.20 1.27 12.72
CA GLU A 50 1.62 -0.13 12.52
C GLU A 50 0.92 -1.10 13.48
N LEU A 51 0.75 -0.70 14.74
CA LEU A 51 0.02 -1.48 15.74
C LEU A 51 -1.48 -1.58 15.38
N GLY A 52 -2.07 -0.45 14.96
CA GLY A 52 -3.46 -0.39 14.48
C GLY A 52 -3.68 -1.29 13.26
N LEU A 53 -2.73 -1.35 12.34
CA LEU A 53 -2.72 -2.24 11.18
C LEU A 53 -2.84 -3.72 11.59
N GLU A 54 -2.02 -4.19 12.52
CA GLU A 54 -2.07 -5.59 12.97
C GLU A 54 -3.37 -5.93 13.71
N MET A 55 -3.87 -5.01 14.53
CA MET A 55 -5.15 -5.16 15.21
C MET A 55 -6.33 -5.18 14.23
N ALA A 56 -6.28 -4.34 13.20
CA ALA A 56 -7.31 -4.28 12.16
C ALA A 56 -7.32 -5.55 11.31
N ILE A 57 -6.16 -6.11 10.96
CA ILE A 57 -6.07 -7.39 10.23
C ILE A 57 -6.76 -8.51 11.02
N ARG A 58 -6.48 -8.64 12.33
CA ARG A 58 -7.14 -9.66 13.18
C ARG A 58 -8.65 -9.46 13.26
N SER A 59 -9.09 -8.20 13.37
CA SER A 59 -10.51 -7.87 13.42
C SER A 59 -11.23 -8.17 12.10
N LEU A 60 -10.57 -7.93 10.96
CA LEU A 60 -11.06 -8.28 9.63
C LEU A 60 -11.11 -9.80 9.42
N GLU A 61 -10.15 -10.57 9.93
CA GLU A 61 -10.19 -12.04 9.90
C GLU A 61 -11.37 -12.61 10.69
N HIS A 62 -11.70 -12.01 11.85
CA HIS A 62 -12.90 -12.39 12.60
C HIS A 62 -14.18 -12.05 11.83
N LEU A 63 -14.24 -10.86 11.20
CA LEU A 63 -15.36 -10.49 10.33
C LEU A 63 -15.50 -11.40 9.10
N LEU A 64 -14.41 -11.99 8.61
CA LEU A 64 -14.44 -12.95 7.51
C LEU A 64 -15.12 -14.26 7.89
N GLN A 65 -14.96 -14.70 9.15
CA GLN A 65 -15.54 -15.96 9.65
C GLN A 65 -17.02 -15.84 10.00
N TYR A 66 -17.42 -14.71 10.59
CA TYR A 66 -18.77 -14.53 11.14
C TYR A 66 -19.65 -13.53 10.37
N GLY A 67 -19.08 -12.86 9.36
CA GLY A 67 -19.76 -11.81 8.61
C GLY A 67 -20.72 -12.34 7.55
N GLU A 68 -21.71 -11.52 7.22
CA GLU A 68 -22.64 -11.74 6.10
C GLU A 68 -21.90 -11.65 4.75
N GLN A 69 -22.54 -12.12 3.67
CA GLN A 69 -21.90 -12.20 2.35
C GLN A 69 -21.38 -10.84 1.83
N ASN A 70 -22.04 -9.74 2.18
CA ASN A 70 -21.60 -8.39 1.83
C ASN A 70 -20.31 -7.98 2.56
N ILE A 71 -20.17 -8.36 3.83
CA ILE A 71 -18.95 -8.14 4.63
C ILE A 71 -17.83 -9.00 4.07
N ARG A 72 -18.10 -10.28 3.76
CA ARG A 72 -17.11 -11.21 3.19
C ARG A 72 -16.52 -10.70 1.86
N LYS A 73 -17.30 -10.00 1.03
CA LYS A 73 -16.81 -9.34 -0.20
C LYS A 73 -15.93 -8.13 0.06
N ALA A 74 -16.22 -7.34 1.09
CA ALA A 74 -15.50 -6.10 1.41
C ALA A 74 -14.19 -6.34 2.17
N VAL A 75 -14.08 -7.43 2.93
CA VAL A 75 -12.89 -7.76 3.74
C VAL A 75 -11.60 -7.86 2.91
N PRO A 76 -11.55 -8.60 1.77
CA PRO A 76 -10.35 -8.64 0.93
C PRO A 76 -9.87 -7.25 0.51
N LEU A 77 -10.80 -6.38 0.10
CA LEU A 77 -10.51 -5.01 -0.33
C LEU A 77 -9.97 -4.16 0.82
N ALA A 78 -10.50 -4.33 2.03
CA ALA A 78 -9.99 -3.68 3.23
C ALA A 78 -8.57 -4.14 3.60
N LEU A 79 -8.28 -5.44 3.48
CA LEU A 79 -6.93 -5.99 3.65
C LEU A 79 -5.97 -5.44 2.59
N GLY A 80 -6.44 -5.30 1.35
CA GLY A 80 -5.70 -4.67 0.26
C GLY A 80 -5.33 -3.22 0.55
N LEU A 81 -6.27 -2.44 1.10
CA LEU A 81 -6.05 -1.03 1.48
C LEU A 81 -5.05 -0.89 2.64
N LEU A 82 -5.12 -1.77 3.64
CA LEU A 82 -4.20 -1.76 4.78
C LEU A 82 -2.74 -2.03 4.36
N CYS A 83 -2.53 -2.91 3.38
CA CYS A 83 -1.20 -3.38 2.98
C CYS A 83 -0.80 -2.91 1.56
N ILE A 84 -1.17 -1.70 1.13
CA ILE A 84 -0.80 -1.19 -0.20
C ILE A 84 0.72 -1.13 -0.37
N SER A 85 1.23 -1.72 -1.45
CA SER A 85 2.66 -1.76 -1.78
C SER A 85 3.57 -2.31 -0.66
N ASN A 86 3.00 -2.94 0.38
CA ASN A 86 3.71 -3.61 1.46
C ASN A 86 3.27 -5.08 1.55
N PRO A 87 3.98 -5.99 0.87
CA PRO A 87 3.59 -7.39 0.82
C PRO A 87 3.91 -8.12 2.14
N LYS A 88 3.00 -8.04 3.11
CA LYS A 88 3.02 -8.91 4.31
C LYS A 88 2.59 -10.34 3.95
N VAL A 89 3.38 -11.31 4.36
CA VAL A 89 3.15 -12.74 4.03
C VAL A 89 1.80 -13.23 4.55
N ASN A 90 1.43 -12.87 5.78
CA ASN A 90 0.17 -13.28 6.41
C ASN A 90 -1.06 -12.87 5.57
N VAL A 91 -1.06 -11.62 5.08
CA VAL A 91 -2.18 -11.09 4.28
C VAL A 91 -2.22 -11.72 2.89
N MET A 92 -1.06 -11.97 2.29
CA MET A 92 -0.98 -12.67 1.01
C MET A 92 -1.49 -14.12 1.11
N ASP A 93 -1.17 -14.85 2.18
CA ASP A 93 -1.66 -16.22 2.36
C ASP A 93 -3.18 -16.27 2.61
N THR A 94 -3.73 -15.31 3.38
CA THR A 94 -5.20 -15.20 3.56
C THR A 94 -5.91 -14.88 2.24
N LEU A 95 -5.41 -13.93 1.45
CA LEU A 95 -5.98 -13.59 0.15
C LEU A 95 -5.81 -14.71 -0.89
N SER A 96 -4.71 -15.47 -0.84
CA SER A 96 -4.52 -16.65 -1.71
C SER A 96 -5.60 -17.71 -1.44
N ARG A 97 -5.98 -17.93 -0.18
CA ARG A 97 -7.10 -18.83 0.15
C ARG A 97 -8.43 -18.30 -0.39
N LEU A 98 -8.68 -17.00 -0.26
CA LEU A 98 -9.90 -16.35 -0.74
C LEU A 98 -10.00 -16.25 -2.27
N SER A 99 -8.89 -16.33 -2.99
CA SER A 99 -8.89 -16.34 -4.46
C SER A 99 -9.47 -17.62 -5.11
N HIS A 100 -9.58 -18.71 -4.35
CA HIS A 100 -10.18 -19.98 -4.76
C HIS A 100 -11.56 -20.22 -4.14
N ASP A 101 -12.18 -19.18 -3.60
CA ASP A 101 -13.49 -19.25 -2.98
C ASP A 101 -14.59 -19.55 -4.03
N SER A 102 -15.66 -20.20 -3.62
CA SER A 102 -16.79 -20.54 -4.50
C SER A 102 -17.55 -19.30 -4.97
N ASP A 103 -17.54 -18.24 -4.15
CA ASP A 103 -18.17 -16.96 -4.47
C ASP A 103 -17.29 -16.13 -5.41
N THR A 104 -17.72 -16.04 -6.67
CA THR A 104 -17.01 -15.28 -7.73
C THR A 104 -16.69 -13.83 -7.35
N GLU A 105 -17.57 -13.15 -6.61
CA GLU A 105 -17.36 -11.76 -6.18
C GLU A 105 -16.26 -11.62 -5.12
N VAL A 106 -16.19 -12.56 -4.17
CA VAL A 106 -15.12 -12.61 -3.16
C VAL A 106 -13.79 -12.95 -3.82
N ALA A 107 -13.79 -13.91 -4.76
CA ALA A 107 -12.61 -14.28 -5.52
C ALA A 107 -12.07 -13.10 -6.36
N MET A 108 -12.95 -12.35 -7.04
CA MET A 108 -12.56 -11.13 -7.78
C MET A 108 -11.94 -10.08 -6.86
N ALA A 109 -12.58 -9.80 -5.72
CA ALA A 109 -12.09 -8.85 -4.73
C ALA A 109 -10.71 -9.26 -4.19
N ALA A 110 -10.51 -10.54 -3.89
CA ALA A 110 -9.24 -11.08 -3.42
C ALA A 110 -8.12 -10.96 -4.46
N ILE A 111 -8.41 -11.25 -5.74
CA ILE A 111 -7.44 -11.12 -6.85
C ILE A 111 -6.99 -9.68 -7.03
N VAL A 112 -7.92 -8.72 -7.03
CA VAL A 112 -7.56 -7.30 -7.14
C VAL A 112 -6.78 -6.83 -5.92
N SER A 113 -7.14 -7.29 -4.73
CA SER A 113 -6.41 -6.96 -3.49
C SER A 113 -5.00 -7.53 -3.48
N LEU A 114 -4.77 -8.73 -4.03
CA LEU A 114 -3.42 -9.28 -4.25
C LEU A 114 -2.59 -8.38 -5.18
N GLY A 115 -3.21 -7.85 -6.23
CA GLY A 115 -2.57 -6.89 -7.13
C GLY A 115 -2.20 -5.57 -6.44
N LEU A 116 -3.07 -5.04 -5.57
CA LEU A 116 -2.82 -3.80 -4.82
C LEU A 116 -1.71 -3.94 -3.78
N ILE A 117 -1.63 -5.08 -3.08
CA ILE A 117 -0.58 -5.34 -2.09
C ILE A 117 0.79 -5.50 -2.77
N GLY A 118 0.81 -6.18 -3.91
CA GLY A 118 2.01 -6.37 -4.70
C GLY A 118 2.40 -5.17 -5.56
N ALA A 119 1.60 -4.09 -5.55
CA ALA A 119 1.74 -3.01 -6.51
C ALA A 119 3.13 -2.37 -6.47
N GLY A 120 3.83 -2.44 -7.60
CA GLY A 120 5.15 -1.83 -7.74
C GLY A 120 6.29 -2.51 -7.00
N THR A 121 6.04 -3.66 -6.36
CA THR A 121 7.08 -4.36 -5.57
C THR A 121 7.81 -5.45 -6.35
N ASN A 122 7.29 -5.85 -7.53
CA ASN A 122 7.78 -6.99 -8.29
C ASN A 122 7.98 -8.27 -7.45
N ASN A 123 7.13 -8.49 -6.43
CA ASN A 123 7.29 -9.66 -5.57
C ASN A 123 7.05 -10.96 -6.37
N ALA A 124 8.10 -11.78 -6.48
CA ALA A 124 8.08 -13.01 -7.26
C ALA A 124 7.01 -14.01 -6.80
N ARG A 125 6.70 -14.04 -5.49
CA ARG A 125 5.70 -14.96 -4.95
C ARG A 125 4.28 -14.59 -5.43
N ILE A 126 3.91 -13.31 -5.34
CA ILE A 126 2.60 -12.81 -5.80
C ILE A 126 2.48 -12.98 -7.32
N ALA A 127 3.55 -12.68 -8.08
CA ALA A 127 3.57 -12.89 -9.52
C ALA A 127 3.38 -14.37 -9.89
N GLY A 128 4.01 -15.29 -9.16
CA GLY A 128 3.82 -16.73 -9.33
C GLY A 128 2.39 -17.18 -9.04
N MET A 129 1.80 -16.72 -7.93
CA MET A 129 0.41 -17.01 -7.56
C MET A 129 -0.58 -16.51 -8.61
N LEU A 130 -0.44 -15.27 -9.08
CA LEU A 130 -1.30 -14.70 -10.12
C LEU A 130 -1.14 -15.42 -11.47
N ARG A 131 0.05 -15.97 -11.77
CA ARG A 131 0.25 -16.79 -12.98
C ARG A 131 -0.50 -18.12 -12.90
N ASN A 132 -0.48 -18.77 -11.74
CA ASN A 132 -1.24 -20.00 -11.50
C ASN A 132 -2.75 -19.75 -11.58
N LEU A 133 -3.23 -18.65 -10.98
CA LEU A 133 -4.64 -18.22 -11.05
C LEU A 133 -5.08 -17.91 -12.49
N SER A 134 -4.21 -17.34 -13.32
CA SER A 134 -4.51 -17.10 -14.74
C SER A 134 -4.72 -18.40 -15.52
N SER A 135 -4.00 -19.47 -15.18
CA SER A 135 -4.18 -20.78 -15.82
C SER A 135 -5.46 -21.47 -15.31
N TYR A 136 -5.79 -21.31 -14.02
CA TYR A 136 -6.98 -21.88 -13.42
C TYR A 136 -8.27 -21.25 -13.97
N TYR A 137 -8.35 -19.92 -14.00
CA TYR A 137 -9.53 -19.17 -14.47
C TYR A 137 -9.56 -18.90 -15.98
N TYR A 138 -8.84 -19.69 -16.78
CA TYR A 138 -8.80 -19.49 -18.24
C TYR A 138 -10.18 -19.51 -18.91
N LYS A 139 -11.13 -20.27 -18.34
CA LYS A 139 -12.49 -20.41 -18.89
C LYS A 139 -13.43 -19.25 -18.56
N GLU A 140 -13.15 -18.48 -17.50
CA GLU A 140 -14.03 -17.38 -17.06
C GLU A 140 -13.42 -16.02 -17.41
N PRO A 141 -13.97 -15.31 -18.42
CA PRO A 141 -13.37 -14.06 -18.91
C PRO A 141 -13.35 -12.95 -17.85
N SER A 142 -14.36 -12.90 -16.98
CA SER A 142 -14.48 -11.89 -15.92
C SER A 142 -13.37 -11.98 -14.88
N LEU A 143 -13.10 -13.20 -14.38
CA LEU A 143 -12.02 -13.43 -13.43
C LEU A 143 -10.65 -13.27 -14.10
N LEU A 144 -10.51 -13.75 -15.34
CA LEU A 144 -9.28 -13.58 -16.11
C LEU A 144 -8.94 -12.10 -16.29
N PHE A 145 -9.93 -11.24 -16.57
CA PHE A 145 -9.73 -9.79 -16.66
C PHE A 145 -9.16 -9.20 -15.36
N CYS A 146 -9.75 -9.55 -14.20
CA CYS A 146 -9.25 -9.11 -12.90
C CYS A 146 -7.82 -9.62 -12.62
N VAL A 147 -7.51 -10.87 -12.96
CA VAL A 147 -6.15 -11.44 -12.81
C VAL A 147 -5.14 -10.68 -13.66
N ARG A 148 -5.50 -10.31 -14.90
CA ARG A 148 -4.60 -9.53 -15.78
C ARG A 148 -4.33 -8.13 -15.25
N ILE A 149 -5.36 -7.46 -14.71
CA ILE A 149 -5.17 -6.16 -14.03
C ILE A 149 -4.22 -6.33 -12.84
N ALA A 150 -4.46 -7.33 -11.99
CA ALA A 150 -3.61 -7.58 -10.83
C ALA A 150 -2.14 -7.86 -11.24
N GLN A 151 -1.90 -8.64 -12.29
CA GLN A 151 -0.56 -8.86 -12.85
C GLN A 151 0.10 -7.55 -13.32
N GLY A 152 -0.67 -6.67 -13.98
CA GLY A 152 -0.20 -5.35 -14.39
C GLY A 152 0.19 -4.47 -13.20
N LEU A 153 -0.58 -4.51 -12.12
CA LEU A 153 -0.30 -3.75 -10.89
C LEU A 153 0.98 -4.20 -10.20
N VAL A 154 1.26 -5.51 -10.15
CA VAL A 154 2.51 -6.02 -9.53
C VAL A 154 3.76 -5.47 -10.22
N HIS A 155 3.71 -5.32 -11.55
CA HIS A 155 4.82 -4.85 -12.39
C HIS A 155 4.72 -3.35 -12.76
N LEU A 156 3.94 -2.58 -12.02
CA LEU A 156 3.67 -1.16 -12.28
C LEU A 156 5.00 -0.38 -12.35
N GLY A 157 5.22 0.28 -13.50
CA GLY A 157 6.48 1.00 -13.77
C GLY A 157 7.73 0.12 -13.77
N LYS A 158 7.63 -1.18 -14.08
CA LYS A 158 8.69 -2.20 -13.88
C LYS A 158 9.13 -2.33 -12.42
N GLY A 159 8.29 -1.95 -11.46
CA GLY A 159 8.59 -1.92 -10.04
C GLY A 159 9.18 -0.59 -9.53
N LEU A 160 9.22 0.45 -10.36
CA LEU A 160 9.74 1.77 -9.98
C LEU A 160 8.69 2.68 -9.34
N LEU A 161 7.41 2.33 -9.42
CA LEU A 161 6.29 3.14 -8.97
C LEU A 161 5.58 2.45 -7.81
N THR A 162 5.08 3.20 -6.84
CA THR A 162 4.26 2.73 -5.71
C THR A 162 2.87 3.34 -5.77
N LEU A 163 1.94 2.72 -5.02
CA LEU A 163 0.57 3.22 -4.82
C LEU A 163 0.31 3.66 -3.38
N SER A 164 1.34 3.69 -2.52
CA SER A 164 1.19 4.08 -1.12
C SER A 164 0.75 5.55 -1.01
N PRO A 165 -0.38 5.85 -0.33
CA PRO A 165 -0.86 7.23 -0.18
C PRO A 165 -0.07 8.04 0.84
N TYR A 166 0.85 7.39 1.54
CA TYR A 166 1.70 7.94 2.57
C TYR A 166 3.04 8.40 1.99
N HIS A 167 3.47 9.60 2.41
CA HIS A 167 4.73 10.22 2.05
C HIS A 167 5.53 10.55 3.32
N SER A 168 6.86 10.63 3.20
CA SER A 168 7.77 11.03 4.28
C SER A 168 7.63 10.11 5.49
N GLU A 169 8.06 8.85 5.36
CA GLU A 169 8.04 7.88 6.47
C GLU A 169 6.67 7.67 7.12
N ARG A 170 5.59 7.70 6.32
CA ARG A 170 4.19 7.61 6.78
C ARG A 170 3.68 8.77 7.63
N PHE A 171 4.42 9.88 7.70
CA PHE A 171 4.00 11.05 8.44
C PHE A 171 2.90 11.84 7.73
N LEU A 172 2.98 11.96 6.41
CA LEU A 172 2.04 12.75 5.61
C LEU A 172 1.12 11.85 4.78
N LEU A 173 -0.19 12.03 4.95
CA LEU A 173 -1.20 11.41 4.11
C LEU A 173 -1.56 12.34 2.96
N SER A 174 -1.35 11.89 1.71
CA SER A 174 -1.82 12.63 0.54
C SER A 174 -3.31 12.39 0.32
N PRO A 175 -4.17 13.42 0.42
CA PRO A 175 -5.62 13.26 0.26
C PRO A 175 -6.00 12.88 -1.19
N THR A 176 -5.21 13.28 -2.18
CA THR A 176 -5.47 13.00 -3.60
C THR A 176 -5.20 11.54 -3.93
N ALA A 177 -4.09 10.99 -3.43
CA ALA A 177 -3.75 9.58 -3.60
C ALA A 177 -4.80 8.69 -2.90
N LEU A 178 -5.20 9.06 -1.68
CA LEU A 178 -6.25 8.35 -0.96
C LEU A 178 -7.59 8.38 -1.70
N ALA A 179 -8.00 9.53 -2.25
CA ALA A 179 -9.24 9.64 -3.02
C ALA A 179 -9.25 8.71 -4.25
N GLY A 180 -8.12 8.61 -4.97
CA GLY A 180 -7.98 7.68 -6.10
C GLY A 180 -8.11 6.21 -5.69
N LEU A 181 -7.54 5.83 -4.55
CA LEU A 181 -7.67 4.47 -4.01
C LEU A 181 -9.08 4.16 -3.50
N VAL A 182 -9.69 5.09 -2.77
CA VAL A 182 -11.04 4.91 -2.19
C VAL A 182 -12.09 4.81 -3.29
N THR A 183 -11.98 5.59 -4.36
CA THR A 183 -12.89 5.50 -5.52
C THR A 183 -12.79 4.14 -6.21
N LEU A 184 -11.57 3.62 -6.40
CA LEU A 184 -11.37 2.26 -6.91
C LEU A 184 -11.99 1.21 -5.98
N LEU A 185 -11.71 1.27 -4.67
CA LEU A 185 -12.21 0.28 -3.71
C LEU A 185 -13.74 0.28 -3.60
N HIS A 186 -14.39 1.45 -3.71
CA HIS A 186 -15.85 1.53 -3.76
C HIS A 186 -16.42 0.98 -5.06
N ALA A 187 -15.76 1.22 -6.19
CA ALA A 187 -16.14 0.59 -7.46
C ALA A 187 -15.97 -0.94 -7.42
N CYS A 188 -15.01 -1.44 -6.63
CA CYS A 188 -14.80 -2.86 -6.44
C CYS A 188 -15.89 -3.55 -5.58
N LEU A 189 -16.71 -2.81 -4.83
CA LEU A 189 -17.84 -3.40 -4.11
C LEU A 189 -18.94 -3.91 -5.07
N ASP A 190 -19.03 -3.35 -6.27
CA ASP A 190 -19.91 -3.83 -7.36
C ASP A 190 -19.10 -4.06 -8.65
N MET A 191 -18.21 -5.05 -8.58
CA MET A 191 -17.30 -5.42 -9.68
C MET A 191 -18.04 -5.75 -10.98
N LYS A 192 -19.20 -6.41 -10.89
CA LYS A 192 -19.95 -6.92 -12.04
C LYS A 192 -20.57 -5.79 -12.85
N ALA A 193 -21.20 -4.81 -12.19
CA ALA A 193 -21.84 -3.72 -12.90
C ALA A 193 -20.85 -2.64 -13.35
N VAL A 194 -19.85 -2.34 -12.52
CA VAL A 194 -18.98 -1.16 -12.72
C VAL A 194 -17.75 -1.52 -13.55
N ILE A 195 -16.95 -2.48 -13.09
CA ILE A 195 -15.63 -2.79 -13.67
C ILE A 195 -15.75 -3.68 -14.90
N LEU A 196 -16.62 -4.69 -14.86
CA LEU A 196 -16.87 -5.60 -15.99
C LEU A 196 -17.92 -5.07 -16.97
N GLY A 197 -18.64 -4.03 -16.59
CA GLY A 197 -19.73 -3.44 -17.35
C GLY A 197 -19.28 -2.29 -18.26
N LYS A 198 -19.81 -1.10 -18.03
CA LYS A 198 -19.57 0.07 -18.92
C LYS A 198 -18.41 0.96 -18.47
N TYR A 199 -18.00 0.85 -17.21
CA TYR A 199 -17.18 1.87 -16.55
C TYR A 199 -15.75 1.40 -16.21
N HIS A 200 -15.11 0.69 -17.15
CA HIS A 200 -13.72 0.23 -17.04
C HIS A 200 -12.72 1.37 -16.78
N TYR A 201 -13.03 2.60 -17.20
CA TYR A 201 -12.16 3.77 -17.03
C TYR A 201 -11.97 4.21 -15.58
N ILE A 202 -12.80 3.73 -14.64
CA ILE A 202 -12.64 4.04 -13.21
C ILE A 202 -11.29 3.54 -12.67
N LEU A 203 -10.71 2.51 -13.30
CA LEU A 203 -9.36 2.04 -12.99
C LEU A 203 -8.28 3.13 -13.19
N TYR A 204 -8.51 4.11 -14.07
CA TYR A 204 -7.55 5.20 -14.30
C TYR A 204 -7.45 6.17 -13.12
N PHE A 205 -8.41 6.20 -12.20
CA PHE A 205 -8.27 7.01 -10.98
C PHE A 205 -7.11 6.55 -10.10
N LEU A 206 -6.59 5.34 -10.31
CA LEU A 206 -5.38 4.85 -9.66
C LEU A 206 -4.13 5.67 -10.00
N VAL A 207 -4.12 6.37 -11.14
CA VAL A 207 -3.00 7.23 -11.56
C VAL A 207 -2.74 8.34 -10.54
N LEU A 208 -3.76 8.80 -9.82
CA LEU A 208 -3.62 9.81 -8.75
C LEU A 208 -2.77 9.32 -7.57
N ALA A 209 -2.66 8.01 -7.38
CA ALA A 209 -1.88 7.39 -6.33
C ALA A 209 -0.49 6.92 -6.80
N MET A 210 -0.18 6.98 -8.11
CA MET A 210 1.09 6.51 -8.64
C MET A 210 2.21 7.49 -8.33
N GLN A 211 3.24 7.04 -7.60
CA GLN A 211 4.41 7.83 -7.25
C GLN A 211 5.71 7.06 -7.49
N PRO A 212 6.82 7.72 -7.87
CA PRO A 212 8.11 7.06 -8.03
C PRO A 212 8.72 6.70 -6.68
N ARG A 213 9.23 5.46 -6.57
CA ARG A 213 9.85 4.88 -5.38
C ARG A 213 11.37 5.10 -5.32
N MET A 214 11.97 5.51 -6.43
CA MET A 214 13.42 5.65 -6.54
C MET A 214 13.92 6.90 -5.81
N LEU A 215 15.01 6.73 -5.06
CA LEU A 215 15.80 7.82 -4.51
C LEU A 215 16.79 8.31 -5.57
N MET A 216 16.62 9.55 -5.98
CA MET A 216 17.52 10.27 -6.89
C MET A 216 18.06 11.52 -6.21
N THR A 217 19.37 11.66 -6.25
CA THR A 217 20.07 12.83 -5.73
C THR A 217 20.42 13.78 -6.86
N VAL A 218 20.14 15.05 -6.65
CA VAL A 218 20.29 16.12 -7.63
C VAL A 218 21.12 17.24 -7.01
N ASP A 219 22.00 17.85 -7.79
CA ASP A 219 22.80 19.02 -7.40
C ASP A 219 21.97 20.33 -7.43
N GLU A 220 22.50 21.44 -6.89
CA GLU A 220 21.89 22.78 -6.94
C GLU A 220 21.58 23.22 -8.39
N ASN A 221 22.36 22.74 -9.36
CA ASN A 221 22.16 22.99 -10.79
C ASN A 221 21.15 22.04 -11.48
N LEU A 222 20.36 21.29 -10.69
CA LEU A 222 19.39 20.30 -11.18
C LEU A 222 20.00 19.14 -12.00
N LYS A 223 21.30 18.89 -11.86
CA LYS A 223 21.99 17.77 -12.51
C LYS A 223 21.99 16.55 -11.61
N ALA A 224 21.77 15.36 -12.18
CA ALA A 224 21.84 14.11 -11.44
C ALA A 224 23.26 13.89 -10.92
N LEU A 225 23.39 13.71 -9.60
CA LEU A 225 24.67 13.51 -8.93
C LEU A 225 24.66 12.12 -8.28
N PRO A 226 25.51 11.17 -8.71
CA PRO A 226 25.60 9.87 -8.07
C PRO A 226 26.35 9.99 -6.74
N VAL A 227 25.63 9.76 -5.64
CA VAL A 227 26.19 9.81 -4.28
C VAL A 227 25.99 8.44 -3.62
N PRO A 228 26.98 7.94 -2.86
CA PRO A 228 26.81 6.71 -2.10
C PRO A 228 25.82 6.91 -0.95
N VAL A 229 24.80 6.07 -0.91
CA VAL A 229 23.73 6.03 0.08
C VAL A 229 23.72 4.66 0.76
N ARG A 230 23.57 4.65 2.08
CA ARG A 230 23.34 3.46 2.89
C ARG A 230 21.85 3.21 2.99
N VAL A 231 21.39 2.08 2.49
CA VAL A 231 19.99 1.65 2.59
C VAL A 231 19.92 0.50 3.59
N GLY A 232 19.00 0.59 4.55
CA GLY A 232 18.79 -0.44 5.57
C GLY A 232 17.39 -0.39 6.14
N GLN A 233 17.05 -1.35 7.01
CA GLN A 233 15.74 -1.41 7.63
C GLN A 233 15.57 -0.25 8.63
N ALA A 234 14.42 0.41 8.56
CA ALA A 234 14.06 1.53 9.43
C ALA A 234 13.92 1.10 10.89
N VAL A 235 14.62 1.78 11.81
CA VAL A 235 14.47 1.63 13.27
C VAL A 235 14.54 3.02 13.91
N ASP A 236 13.78 3.25 14.98
CA ASP A 236 13.67 4.58 15.58
C ASP A 236 15.01 5.12 16.12
N VAL A 237 15.76 4.32 16.88
CA VAL A 237 17.14 4.66 17.28
C VAL A 237 17.96 3.39 17.50
N VAL A 238 19.08 3.26 16.78
CA VAL A 238 20.10 2.24 17.04
C VAL A 238 21.48 2.91 17.05
N GLY A 239 22.31 2.62 18.05
CA GLY A 239 23.67 3.16 18.13
C GLY A 239 24.11 3.51 19.55
N GLN A 240 25.37 3.90 19.69
CA GLN A 240 25.92 4.41 20.95
C GLN A 240 25.39 5.81 21.24
N ALA A 241 25.25 6.16 22.53
CA ALA A 241 24.88 7.49 22.96
C ALA A 241 25.82 8.55 22.34
N GLY A 242 25.27 9.46 21.54
CA GLY A 242 26.02 10.54 20.87
C GLY A 242 25.94 10.55 19.34
N ARG A 243 25.68 9.40 18.68
CA ARG A 243 25.40 9.33 17.23
C ARG A 243 24.24 8.34 16.98
N PRO A 244 22.98 8.76 17.14
CA PRO A 244 21.85 7.91 16.83
C PRO A 244 21.83 7.61 15.34
N LYS A 245 21.73 6.33 14.97
CA LYS A 245 21.45 5.90 13.59
C LYS A 245 20.01 5.44 13.48
N THR A 246 19.38 5.71 12.34
CA THR A 246 17.98 5.35 12.08
C THR A 246 17.85 4.08 11.23
N ILE A 247 18.99 3.51 10.82
CA ILE A 247 19.06 2.31 9.97
C ILE A 247 19.77 1.13 10.65
N THR A 248 19.29 -0.06 10.35
CA THR A 248 19.94 -1.34 10.70
C THR A 248 20.25 -2.16 9.45
N GLY A 249 21.30 -2.98 9.51
CA GLY A 249 21.65 -3.91 8.42
C GLY A 249 21.89 -3.24 7.06
N PHE A 250 22.72 -2.19 7.03
CA PHE A 250 22.84 -1.34 5.85
C PHE A 250 23.71 -1.94 4.74
N GLN A 251 23.30 -1.72 3.49
CA GLN A 251 24.12 -1.92 2.29
C GLN A 251 24.37 -0.57 1.63
N THR A 252 25.59 -0.36 1.13
CA THR A 252 25.93 0.90 0.44
C THR A 252 25.70 0.74 -1.05
N HIS A 253 24.83 1.58 -1.59
CA HIS A 253 24.51 1.65 -3.01
C HIS A 253 24.81 3.06 -3.52
N THR A 254 25.05 3.20 -4.83
CA THR A 254 25.13 4.51 -5.48
C THR A 254 23.78 4.89 -6.05
N THR A 255 23.37 6.15 -5.90
CA THR A 255 22.12 6.64 -6.48
C THR A 255 22.16 6.61 -8.02
N PRO A 256 21.03 6.28 -8.69
CA PRO A 256 19.68 6.08 -8.16
C PRO A 256 19.44 4.70 -7.52
N VAL A 257 18.76 4.66 -6.36
CA VAL A 257 18.46 3.40 -5.64
C VAL A 257 16.95 3.22 -5.47
N LEU A 258 16.47 1.99 -5.58
CA LEU A 258 15.09 1.65 -5.26
C LEU A 258 14.96 1.29 -3.78
N LEU A 259 14.10 2.01 -3.04
CA LEU A 259 13.92 1.78 -1.61
C LEU A 259 12.87 0.71 -1.32
N SER A 260 13.16 -0.23 -0.41
CA SER A 260 12.22 -1.12 0.31
C SER A 260 10.94 -0.46 0.84
N ALA A 261 9.82 -1.18 1.01
CA ALA A 261 8.78 -0.71 1.91
C ALA A 261 9.30 -0.93 3.34
N GLY A 262 9.58 0.15 4.08
CA GLY A 262 10.22 0.08 5.40
C GLY A 262 11.75 0.16 5.39
N ASP A 263 12.36 0.39 4.22
CA ASP A 263 13.78 0.74 4.17
C ASP A 263 13.93 2.26 4.35
N ARG A 264 14.98 2.65 5.07
CA ARG A 264 15.46 4.02 5.21
C ARG A 264 16.80 4.19 4.51
N ALA A 265 17.02 5.38 3.98
CA ALA A 265 18.26 5.78 3.33
C ALA A 265 18.98 6.83 4.18
N GLU A 266 20.30 6.68 4.34
CA GLU A 266 21.19 7.69 4.92
C GLU A 266 22.37 7.93 3.97
N LEU A 267 22.87 9.17 3.88
CA LEU A 267 24.08 9.45 3.08
C LEU A 267 25.31 8.75 3.68
N ALA A 268 26.15 8.17 2.83
CA ALA A 268 27.39 7.53 3.29
C ALA A 268 28.53 8.53 3.53
N THR A 269 28.49 9.69 2.88
CA THR A 269 29.55 10.71 2.87
C THR A 269 29.04 12.06 3.34
N GLU A 270 29.84 12.77 4.14
CA GLU A 270 29.56 14.14 4.64
C GLU A 270 29.88 15.24 3.62
N LYS A 271 30.33 14.86 2.40
CA LYS A 271 30.62 15.77 1.27
C LYS A 271 29.41 16.62 0.87
N TYR A 272 28.22 16.05 1.03
CA TYR A 272 26.97 16.68 0.63
C TYR A 272 26.01 16.70 1.81
N ILE A 273 25.34 17.84 2.00
CA ILE A 273 24.27 18.01 2.98
C ILE A 273 22.94 17.97 2.22
N PRO A 274 21.99 17.10 2.60
CA PRO A 274 20.67 17.10 1.99
C PRO A 274 19.84 18.27 2.54
N LEU A 275 19.10 18.95 1.67
CA LEU A 275 18.18 20.02 2.09
C LEU A 275 16.94 19.48 2.82
N SER A 276 16.56 18.23 2.55
CA SER A 276 15.49 17.51 3.25
C SER A 276 16.08 16.60 4.32
N PRO A 277 15.49 16.53 5.54
CA PRO A 277 15.91 15.58 6.56
C PRO A 277 15.60 14.12 6.16
N ILE A 278 14.65 13.90 5.25
CA ILE A 278 14.23 12.57 4.80
C ILE A 278 14.70 12.36 3.36
N LEU A 279 15.39 11.25 3.11
CA LEU A 279 15.90 10.87 1.79
C LEU A 279 14.90 9.99 1.04
N GLU A 280 13.82 10.60 0.55
CA GLU A 280 12.80 9.93 -0.30
C GLU A 280 12.64 10.67 -1.64
N GLY A 281 12.47 9.91 -2.73
CA GLY A 281 12.17 10.49 -4.05
C GLY A 281 13.33 11.33 -4.61
N PHE A 282 13.07 12.62 -4.84
CA PHE A 282 14.08 13.55 -5.36
C PHE A 282 14.66 14.40 -4.23
N VAL A 283 15.94 14.23 -3.95
CA VAL A 283 16.65 15.00 -2.93
C VAL A 283 17.66 15.92 -3.58
N ILE A 284 17.57 17.20 -3.24
CA ILE A 284 18.59 18.17 -3.61
C ILE A 284 19.69 18.15 -2.56
N LEU A 285 20.92 17.91 -3.03
CA LEU A 285 22.14 17.90 -2.25
C LEU A 285 22.88 19.22 -2.46
N LYS A 286 23.39 19.77 -1.36
CA LYS A 286 24.26 20.93 -1.35
C LYS A 286 25.67 20.49 -0.99
N GLU A 287 26.67 21.01 -1.70
CA GLU A 287 28.07 20.82 -1.31
C GLU A 287 28.32 21.42 0.08
N ASN A 288 28.96 20.65 0.95
CA ASN A 288 29.23 21.08 2.31
C ASN A 288 30.44 22.04 2.33
N PRO A 289 30.28 23.32 2.71
CA PRO A 289 31.36 24.30 2.71
C PRO A 289 32.41 24.06 3.80
N GLU A 290 32.10 23.26 4.83
CA GLU A 290 33.05 22.91 5.91
C GLU A 290 33.79 21.60 5.65
N TYR A 291 33.53 20.95 4.52
CA TYR A 291 34.15 19.67 4.20
C TYR A 291 35.64 19.85 3.88
N ARG A 292 36.50 19.43 4.82
CA ARG A 292 37.92 19.18 4.55
C ARG A 292 38.04 17.72 4.14
N ASP A 293 38.63 17.48 2.96
CA ASP A 293 39.09 16.13 2.60
C ASP A 293 40.18 15.75 3.63
N ASP A 294 39.78 15.09 4.71
CA ASP A 294 40.72 14.40 5.58
C ASP A 294 41.33 13.25 4.76
N GLN A 295 42.58 13.44 4.32
CA GLN A 295 43.45 12.37 3.86
C GLN A 295 43.76 11.40 5.00
#